data_AF-A0AAD4XVX2-F1
#
_entry.id   AF-A0AAD4XVX2-F1
#
_cell.length_a   1.000
_cell.length_b   1.000
_cell.length_c   1.000
_cell.angle_alpha   90.00
_cell.angle_beta   90.00
_cell.angle_gamma   90.00
#
_symmetry.space_group_name_H-M   'P 1'
#
loop_
_entity.id
_entity.type
_entity.pdbx_description
1 polymer ?
#
loop_
_entity_poly.entity_id
_entity_poly.type
_entity_poly.pdbx_seq_one_letter_code
_entity_poly.pdbx_strand_id
1 'polypeptide(L)'
;MAMKFNILCVSLFILFFFIEQGMGECIISDIGIRQQKVNVWQGVDEYEVEIQNNCLSCGLSNLTLGCDGFQSVESVPTVILQPLGNGECLINGGDVIFRGISIQAEPLIELPISKDMLGSG
;
A
#
# COMPACT_ATOMS: atom_id res chain seq x y z
N MET A 1 31.05 14.98 49.43
CA MET A 1 30.20 13.87 48.96
C MET A 1 29.65 14.30 47.61
N ALA A 2 30.48 14.12 46.58
CA ALA A 2 30.28 14.76 45.28
C ALA A 2 29.54 13.82 44.33
N MET A 3 28.46 14.33 43.74
CA MET A 3 28.07 14.08 42.36
C MET A 3 27.97 12.59 41.95
N LYS A 4 27.24 11.78 42.72
CA LYS A 4 26.74 10.45 42.25
C LYS A 4 25.25 10.44 41.95
N PHE A 5 24.52 11.46 42.39
CA PHE A 5 23.06 11.54 42.30
C PHE A 5 22.54 12.05 40.94
N ASN A 6 23.41 12.68 40.12
CA ASN A 6 23.01 13.31 38.86
C ASN A 6 23.21 12.40 37.64
N ILE A 7 24.21 11.52 37.67
CA ILE A 7 24.57 10.66 36.53
C ILE A 7 23.53 9.55 36.32
N LEU A 8 22.95 9.03 37.42
CA LEU A 8 21.96 7.96 37.38
C LEU A 8 20.62 8.45 36.79
N CYS A 9 20.24 9.70 37.08
CA CYS A 9 19.05 10.32 36.52
C CYS A 9 19.21 10.66 35.03
N VAL A 10 20.38 11.18 34.63
CA VAL A 10 20.69 11.51 33.22
C VAL A 10 20.74 10.24 32.37
N SER A 11 21.30 9.15 32.90
CA SER A 11 21.31 7.84 32.23
C SER A 11 19.90 7.30 31.97
N LEU A 12 19.00 7.43 32.95
CA LEU A 12 17.60 6.99 32.83
C LEU A 12 16.82 7.83 31.82
N PHE A 13 17.11 9.14 31.73
CA PHE A 13 16.51 10.03 30.73
C PHE A 13 16.98 9.70 29.31
N ILE A 14 18.27 9.42 29.10
CA ILE A 14 18.79 9.05 27.76
C ILE A 14 18.19 7.72 27.29
N LEU A 15 17.97 6.75 28.18
CA LEU A 15 17.29 5.49 27.85
C LEU A 15 15.83 5.69 27.42
N PHE A 16 15.12 6.69 27.93
CA PHE A 16 13.75 7.00 27.51
C PHE A 16 13.68 7.67 26.13
N PHE A 17 14.65 8.54 25.79
CA PHE A 17 14.71 9.18 24.47
C PHE A 17 15.07 8.21 23.33
N PHE A 18 15.74 7.09 23.63
CA PHE A 18 16.10 6.09 22.62
C PHE A 18 14.96 5.14 22.24
N ILE A 19 13.80 5.19 22.91
CA ILE A 19 12.66 4.30 22.63
C ILE A 19 11.73 4.86 21.54
N GLU A 20 11.83 6.15 21.20
CA GLU A 20 11.03 6.80 20.12
C GLU A 20 11.67 6.70 18.73
N GLN A 21 12.18 5.53 18.34
CA GLN A 21 12.55 5.27 16.94
C GLN A 21 11.94 3.94 16.53
N GLY A 22 10.63 3.94 16.32
CA GLY A 22 9.94 2.70 15.96
C GLY A 22 8.44 2.83 15.68
N MET A 23 7.93 4.01 15.37
CA MET A 23 6.65 4.07 14.67
C MET A 23 6.99 3.86 13.20
N GLY A 24 6.79 2.65 12.70
CA GLY A 24 6.99 2.33 11.28
C GLY A 24 5.97 3.08 10.44
N GLU A 25 6.25 4.35 10.16
CA GLU A 25 5.46 5.14 9.24
C GLU A 25 5.62 4.54 7.85
N CYS A 26 4.50 3.98 7.38
CA CYS A 26 4.37 3.41 6.07
C CYS A 26 4.09 4.57 5.11
N ILE A 27 5.01 4.83 4.19
CA ILE A 27 4.84 5.90 3.21
C ILE A 27 4.40 5.32 1.87
N ILE A 28 3.76 6.14 1.04
CA ILE A 28 3.27 5.72 -0.30
C ILE A 28 4.39 5.08 -1.15
N SER A 29 5.65 5.49 -0.96
CA SER A 29 6.78 4.88 -1.68
C SER A 29 7.03 3.42 -1.30
N ASP A 30 6.59 2.97 -0.13
CA ASP A 30 6.69 1.57 0.31
C ASP A 30 5.69 0.66 -0.44
N ILE A 31 4.74 1.24 -1.16
CA ILE A 31 3.79 0.50 -1.99
C ILE A 31 4.40 0.33 -3.38
N GLY A 32 4.57 -0.91 -3.79
CA GLY A 32 4.99 -1.28 -5.14
C GLY A 32 3.77 -1.55 -6.01
N ILE A 33 3.70 -0.93 -7.17
CA ILE A 33 2.70 -1.25 -8.19
C ILE A 33 3.47 -1.60 -9.44
N ARG A 34 3.23 -2.80 -9.97
CA ARG A 34 3.79 -3.27 -11.24
C ARG A 34 2.63 -3.58 -12.17
N GLN A 35 2.78 -3.17 -13.42
CA GLN A 35 1.83 -3.48 -14.45
C GLN A 35 2.57 -4.07 -15.64
N GLN A 36 2.03 -5.13 -16.21
CA GLN A 36 2.61 -5.77 -17.37
C GLN A 36 1.53 -6.00 -18.41
N LYS A 37 1.76 -5.50 -19.62
CA LYS A 37 0.93 -5.84 -20.77
C LYS A 37 1.09 -7.33 -21.06
N VAL A 38 0.00 -8.08 -20.93
CA VAL A 38 -0.02 -9.53 -21.16
C VAL A 38 -0.58 -9.86 -22.54
N ASN A 39 -1.51 -9.05 -23.06
CA ASN A 39 -2.19 -9.33 -24.31
C ASN A 39 -2.81 -8.07 -24.92
N VAL A 40 -3.42 -8.21 -26.11
CA VAL A 40 -4.27 -7.21 -26.73
C VAL A 40 -5.59 -7.89 -27.11
N TRP A 41 -6.69 -7.45 -26.52
CA TRP A 41 -8.02 -7.96 -26.79
C TRP A 41 -8.88 -6.89 -27.44
N GLN A 42 -9.44 -7.20 -28.62
CA GLN A 42 -10.31 -6.29 -29.38
C GLN A 42 -9.71 -4.89 -29.65
N GLY A 43 -8.38 -4.79 -29.74
CA GLY A 43 -7.68 -3.53 -29.98
C GLY A 43 -7.41 -2.71 -28.71
N VAL A 44 -7.68 -3.27 -27.53
CA VAL A 44 -7.33 -2.68 -26.23
C VAL A 44 -6.28 -3.54 -25.54
N ASP A 45 -5.35 -2.87 -24.86
CA ASP A 45 -4.25 -3.53 -24.16
C ASP A 45 -4.76 -4.14 -22.84
N GLU A 46 -4.50 -5.43 -22.63
CA GLU A 46 -4.77 -6.15 -21.39
C GLU A 46 -3.52 -6.14 -20.50
N TYR A 47 -3.71 -5.73 -19.25
CA TYR A 47 -2.64 -5.60 -18.27
C TYR A 47 -2.87 -6.46 -17.04
N GLU A 48 -1.85 -7.20 -16.63
CA GLU A 48 -1.78 -7.80 -15.30
C GLU A 48 -1.19 -6.78 -14.33
N VAL A 49 -1.80 -6.62 -13.15
CA VAL A 49 -1.35 -5.67 -12.13
C VAL A 49 -1.01 -6.39 -10.84
N GLU A 50 0.18 -6.12 -10.34
CA GLU A 50 0.69 -6.62 -9.07
C GLU A 50 0.87 -5.46 -8.09
N ILE A 51 0.20 -5.56 -6.94
CA ILE A 51 0.33 -4.61 -5.82
C ILE A 51 1.13 -5.30 -4.71
N GLN A 52 2.21 -4.67 -4.27
CA GLN A 52 3.14 -5.17 -3.24
C GLN A 52 3.23 -4.20 -2.07
N ASN A 53 3.09 -4.73 -0.85
CA ASN A 53 3.47 -4.00 0.36
C ASN A 53 4.95 -4.25 0.70
N ASN A 54 5.82 -3.23 0.56
CA ASN A 54 7.23 -3.31 0.94
C ASN A 54 7.53 -2.71 2.32
N CYS A 55 6.52 -2.19 2.99
CA CYS A 55 6.65 -1.54 4.28
C CYS A 55 7.16 -2.49 5.36
N LEU A 56 8.13 -2.04 6.15
CA LEU A 56 8.90 -2.93 7.01
C LEU A 56 8.10 -3.46 8.21
N SER A 57 7.20 -2.64 8.75
CA SER A 57 6.63 -2.81 10.11
C SER A 57 5.11 -2.81 10.16
N CYS A 58 4.44 -2.68 9.01
CA CYS A 58 3.05 -2.29 8.95
C CYS A 58 2.31 -3.02 7.81
N GLY A 59 1.13 -3.55 8.14
CA GLY A 59 0.18 -4.06 7.16
C GLY A 59 -0.68 -2.93 6.61
N LEU A 60 -0.93 -2.92 5.31
CA LEU A 60 -1.72 -1.89 4.64
C LEU A 60 -3.16 -2.36 4.52
N SER A 61 -4.11 -1.63 5.11
CA SER A 61 -5.55 -1.89 4.99
C SER A 61 -6.26 -0.66 4.45
N ASN A 62 -7.47 -0.85 3.91
CA ASN A 62 -8.27 0.24 3.32
C ASN A 62 -7.52 1.03 2.23
N LEU A 63 -6.64 0.35 1.50
CA LEU A 63 -5.91 0.96 0.39
C LEU A 63 -6.88 1.27 -0.74
N THR A 64 -6.94 2.53 -1.16
CA THR A 64 -7.71 2.97 -2.33
C THR A 64 -6.78 3.42 -3.44
N LEU A 65 -7.17 3.13 -4.68
CA LEU A 65 -6.49 3.57 -5.90
C LEU A 65 -7.48 4.25 -6.82
N GLY A 66 -7.06 5.32 -7.49
CA GLY A 66 -7.80 5.88 -8.61
C GLY A 66 -7.99 4.82 -9.70
N CYS A 67 -9.23 4.56 -10.08
CA CYS A 67 -9.65 3.60 -11.10
C CYS A 67 -10.72 4.20 -12.04
N ASP A 68 -10.77 5.52 -12.17
CA ASP A 68 -11.61 6.19 -13.16
C ASP A 68 -11.33 5.67 -14.58
N GLY A 69 -12.39 5.29 -15.30
CA GLY A 69 -12.29 4.69 -16.64
C GLY A 69 -12.09 3.17 -16.65
N PHE A 70 -11.98 2.53 -15.49
CA PHE A 70 -11.93 1.08 -15.37
C PHE A 70 -13.18 0.42 -15.95
N GLN A 71 -13.01 -0.40 -16.98
CA GLN A 71 -14.06 -1.27 -17.52
C GLN A 71 -13.49 -2.67 -17.72
N SER A 72 -13.81 -3.59 -16.81
CA SER A 72 -13.48 -4.99 -17.04
C SER A 72 -14.53 -5.67 -17.91
N VAL A 73 -14.10 -6.37 -18.95
CA VAL A 73 -14.99 -7.19 -19.80
C VAL A 73 -15.40 -8.48 -19.10
N GLU A 74 -14.55 -9.00 -18.21
CA GLU A 74 -14.89 -10.12 -17.31
C GLU A 74 -15.13 -9.63 -15.89
N SER A 75 -15.95 -10.35 -15.12
CA SER A 75 -16.26 -9.97 -13.74
C SER A 75 -15.03 -10.19 -12.87
N VAL A 76 -14.20 -9.15 -12.67
CA VAL A 76 -13.12 -9.19 -11.67
C VAL A 76 -13.74 -9.59 -10.33
N PRO A 77 -13.16 -10.56 -9.60
CA PRO A 77 -13.60 -10.88 -8.28
C PRO A 77 -13.60 -9.59 -7.47
N THR A 78 -14.78 -9.19 -6.99
CA THR A 78 -15.00 -7.97 -6.20
C THR A 78 -14.12 -7.94 -4.93
N VAL A 79 -13.55 -9.10 -4.59
CA VAL A 79 -12.58 -9.29 -3.51
C VAL A 79 -11.27 -8.54 -3.79
N ILE A 80 -10.83 -8.39 -5.04
CA ILE A 80 -9.50 -7.82 -5.35
C ILE A 80 -9.57 -6.32 -5.62
N LEU A 81 -10.54 -5.89 -6.41
CA LEU A 81 -10.77 -4.48 -6.76
C LEU A 81 -12.27 -4.19 -6.66
N GLN A 82 -12.64 -3.34 -5.72
CA GLN A 82 -14.02 -2.96 -5.48
C GLN A 82 -14.24 -1.47 -5.80
N PRO A 83 -14.96 -1.12 -6.88
CA PRO A 83 -15.29 0.26 -7.20
C PRO A 83 -16.12 0.91 -6.08
N LEU A 84 -15.74 2.12 -5.65
CA LEU A 84 -16.45 2.90 -4.64
C LEU A 84 -17.41 3.94 -5.26
N GLY A 85 -17.38 4.11 -6.58
CA GLY A 85 -18.29 5.00 -7.33
C GLY A 85 -17.89 6.47 -7.36
N ASN A 86 -16.78 6.84 -6.73
CA ASN A 86 -16.16 8.17 -6.75
C ASN A 86 -14.90 8.24 -7.63
N GLY A 87 -14.70 7.24 -8.49
CA GLY A 87 -13.47 7.09 -9.27
C GLY A 87 -12.34 6.37 -8.54
N GLU A 88 -12.58 5.95 -7.29
CA GLU A 88 -11.64 5.14 -6.53
C GLU A 88 -12.12 3.69 -6.44
N CYS A 89 -11.15 2.78 -6.31
CA CYS A 89 -11.36 1.37 -6.07
C CYS A 89 -10.66 0.98 -4.77
N LEU A 90 -11.39 0.27 -3.91
CA LEU A 90 -10.87 -0.36 -2.71
C LEU A 90 -10.13 -1.66 -3.10
N ILE A 91 -8.91 -1.80 -2.62
CA ILE A 91 -8.07 -2.96 -2.87
C ILE A 91 -8.32 -4.04 -1.82
N ASN A 92 -8.38 -5.29 -2.27
CA ASN A 92 -8.52 -6.46 -1.40
C ASN A 92 -9.74 -6.39 -0.46
N GLY A 93 -10.83 -5.71 -0.88
CA GLY A 93 -11.99 -5.47 -0.02
C GLY A 93 -11.69 -4.66 1.26
N GLY A 94 -10.53 -4.00 1.33
CA GLY A 94 -10.04 -3.27 2.50
C GLY A 94 -9.21 -4.10 3.47
N ASP A 95 -9.03 -5.40 3.22
CA ASP A 95 -8.27 -6.30 4.09
C ASP A 95 -6.78 -5.97 4.12
N VAL A 96 -6.13 -6.37 5.21
CA VAL A 96 -4.71 -6.12 5.47
C VAL A 96 -3.82 -6.85 4.46
N ILE A 97 -2.97 -6.10 3.78
CA ILE A 97 -1.89 -6.58 2.92
C ILE A 97 -0.61 -6.54 3.75
N PHE A 98 -0.12 -7.70 4.16
CA PHE A 98 1.15 -7.78 4.89
C PHE A 98 2.36 -7.64 3.96
N ARG A 99 3.49 -7.26 4.55
CA ARG A 99 4.75 -7.19 3.83
C ARG A 99 5.08 -8.50 3.13
N GLY A 100 5.51 -8.41 1.87
CA GLY A 100 5.89 -9.57 1.07
C GLY A 100 4.70 -10.35 0.51
N ILE A 101 3.47 -9.90 0.76
CA ILE A 101 2.29 -10.37 0.03
C ILE A 101 2.11 -9.47 -1.20
N SER A 102 2.00 -10.14 -2.34
CA SER A 102 1.56 -9.54 -3.60
C SER A 102 0.11 -9.90 -3.85
N ILE A 103 -0.69 -8.92 -4.25
CA ILE A 103 -2.03 -9.17 -4.79
C ILE A 103 -1.95 -9.00 -6.30
N GLN A 104 -2.34 -10.04 -7.01
CA GLN A 104 -2.49 -10.02 -8.46
C GLN A 104 -3.94 -9.71 -8.77
N ALA A 105 -4.17 -8.66 -9.53
CA ALA A 105 -5.45 -8.45 -10.19
C ALA A 105 -5.44 -9.14 -11.55
N GLU A 106 -6.57 -9.74 -11.91
CA GLU A 106 -6.84 -10.30 -13.24
C GLU A 106 -6.60 -9.29 -14.37
N PRO A 107 -6.46 -9.72 -15.64
CA PRO A 107 -6.16 -8.81 -16.75
C PRO A 107 -7.17 -7.67 -16.86
N LEU A 108 -6.68 -6.44 -16.73
CA LEU A 108 -7.48 -5.22 -16.76
C LEU A 108 -7.27 -4.49 -18.08
N ILE A 109 -8.37 -4.01 -18.65
CA ILE A 109 -8.40 -3.21 -19.86
C ILE A 109 -7.97 -1.80 -19.46
N GLU A 110 -6.81 -1.40 -19.95
CA GLU A 110 -6.21 -0.05 -19.82
C GLU A 110 -6.37 0.62 -18.44
N LEU A 111 -5.50 0.26 -17.50
CA LEU A 111 -5.49 0.90 -16.17
C LEU A 111 -4.55 2.10 -16.10
N PRO A 112 -5.03 3.28 -15.66
CA PRO A 112 -4.17 4.40 -15.30
C PRO A 112 -3.71 4.33 -13.83
N ILE A 113 -3.37 3.16 -13.27
CA ILE A 113 -2.92 3.07 -11.86
C ILE A 113 -1.48 3.56 -11.73
N SER A 114 -1.30 4.88 -11.57
CA SER A 114 -0.02 5.46 -11.14
C SER A 114 0.06 5.53 -9.61
N LYS A 115 1.27 5.55 -9.06
CA LYS A 115 1.50 5.82 -7.62
C LYS A 115 0.92 7.18 -7.20
N ASP A 116 0.78 8.10 -8.15
CA ASP A 116 0.19 9.42 -7.98
C ASP A 116 -1.32 9.36 -7.68
N MET A 117 -1.94 8.20 -7.87
CA MET A 117 -3.38 7.93 -7.69
C MET A 117 -3.69 7.23 -6.35
N LEU A 118 -2.72 7.14 -5.43
CA LEU A 118 -2.98 6.66 -4.06
C LEU A 118 -3.63 7.74 -3.23
N GLY A 119 -4.87 7.51 -2.80
CA GLY A 119 -5.53 8.30 -1.77
C GLY A 119 -4.90 8.03 -0.41
N SER A 120 -4.39 9.07 0.25
CA SER A 120 -4.00 8.99 1.67
C SER A 120 -5.27 9.05 2.51
N GLY A 121 -5.73 7.91 3.02
CA GLY A 121 -6.81 7.83 4.00
C GLY A 121 -6.37 8.31 5.39
#